data_AF-A0A3N4N0W0-F1
#
_entry.id   AF-A0A3N4N0W0-F1
#
_cell.length_a   1.000
_cell.length_b   1.000
_cell.length_c   1.000
_cell.angle_alpha   90.00
_cell.angle_beta   90.00
_cell.angle_gamma   90.00
#
_symmetry.space_group_name_H-M   'P 1'
#
loop_
_entity.id
_entity.type
_entity.pdbx_description
1 polymer ?
#
loop_
_entity_poly.entity_id
_entity_poly.type
_entity_poly.pdbx_seq_one_letter_code
_entity_poly.pdbx_strand_id
1 'polypeptide(L)'
;DSFLKKRTATKNKLHGEEVLGIPSKWVYRSLKRDRKHLDKELLGIEKQLLSLVKQDQQAQLTLLQSIPGIGMKTALFLIVVTDGFNKFET
;
A
#
# COMPACT_ATOMS: atom_id res chain seq x y z
N ASP A 1 0.86 -0.63 7.62
CA ASP A 1 -0.37 -0.23 8.34
C ASP A 1 -0.57 1.25 8.63
N SER A 2 0.34 1.96 9.31
CA SER A 2 0.08 3.33 9.79
C SER A 2 -0.37 4.30 8.67
N PHE A 3 0.32 4.30 7.52
CA PHE A 3 -0.04 5.16 6.39
C PHE A 3 -1.39 4.83 5.75
N LEU A 4 -1.75 3.55 5.64
CA LEU A 4 -3.03 3.14 5.09
C LEU A 4 -4.19 3.58 6.00
N LYS A 5 -4.03 3.42 7.33
CA LYS A 5 -5.01 3.90 8.32
C LYS A 5 -5.17 5.42 8.24
N LYS A 6 -4.08 6.18 8.19
CA LYS A 6 -4.09 7.64 8.03
C LYS A 6 -4.78 8.08 6.73
N ARG A 7 -4.51 7.38 5.63
CA ARG A 7 -5.15 7.65 4.33
C ARG A 7 -6.65 7.46 4.39
N THR A 8 -7.11 6.33 4.96
CA THR A 8 -8.55 6.04 5.12
C THR A 8 -9.21 7.08 6.03
N ALA A 9 -8.59 7.43 7.16
CA ALA A 9 -9.10 8.48 8.05
C ALA A 9 -9.23 9.83 7.31
N THR A 10 -8.23 10.21 6.52
CA THR A 10 -8.26 11.45 5.73
C THR A 10 -9.33 11.42 4.64
N LYS A 11 -9.54 10.28 3.98
CA LYS A 11 -10.63 10.08 3.02
C LYS A 11 -12.00 10.26 3.69
N ASN A 12 -12.18 9.67 4.86
CA ASN A 12 -13.43 9.78 5.61
C ASN A 12 -13.68 11.22 6.09
N LYS A 13 -12.64 11.93 6.53
CA LYS A 13 -12.73 13.36 6.88
C LYS A 13 -13.10 14.24 5.69
N LEU A 14 -12.47 14.02 4.53
CA LEU A 14 -12.83 14.73 3.30
C LEU A 14 -14.29 14.55 2.93
N HIS A 15 -14.78 13.31 3.02
CA HIS A 15 -16.19 13.01 2.75
C HIS A 15 -17.12 13.71 3.76
N GLY A 16 -16.75 13.73 5.04
CA GLY A 16 -17.50 14.46 6.07
C GLY A 16 -17.62 15.96 5.77
N GLU A 17 -16.52 16.61 5.36
CA GLU A 17 -16.53 18.02 4.96
C GLU A 17 -17.42 18.28 3.72
N GLU A 18 -17.45 17.36 2.76
CA GLU A 18 -18.30 17.47 1.56
C GLU A 18 -19.79 17.40 1.92
N VAL A 19 -20.16 16.47 2.81
CA VAL A 19 -21.54 16.33 3.29
C VAL A 19 -22.00 17.56 4.08
N LEU A 20 -21.08 18.21 4.80
CA LEU A 20 -21.34 19.43 5.58
C LEU A 20 -21.32 20.72 4.75
N GLY A 21 -21.10 20.65 3.43
CA GLY A 21 -21.07 21.83 2.56
C GLY A 21 -19.76 22.62 2.60
N ILE A 22 -18.65 21.99 3.04
CA ILE A 22 -17.29 22.55 3.07
C ILE A 22 -17.25 23.85 3.91
N PRO A 23 -17.43 23.74 5.24
CA PRO A 23 -17.44 24.91 6.13
C PRO A 23 -16.14 25.73 6.07
N SER A 24 -14.99 25.06 5.85
CA SER A 24 -13.70 25.74 5.64
C SER A 24 -13.00 25.25 4.38
N LYS A 25 -12.88 26.15 3.39
CA LYS A 25 -12.12 25.90 2.15
C LYS A 25 -10.65 25.60 2.42
N TRP A 26 -10.06 26.20 3.47
CA TRP A 26 -8.66 25.99 3.82
C TRP A 26 -8.43 24.57 4.35
N VAL A 27 -9.29 24.11 5.27
CA VAL A 27 -9.22 22.75 5.83
C VAL A 27 -9.43 21.71 4.75
N TYR A 28 -10.45 21.87 3.90
CA TYR A 28 -10.70 20.95 2.78
C TYR A 28 -9.51 20.83 1.82
N ARG A 29 -8.90 21.96 1.43
CA ARG A 29 -7.68 21.97 0.60
C ARG A 29 -6.49 21.35 1.31
N SER A 30 -6.37 21.52 2.63
CA SER A 30 -5.32 20.89 3.44
C SER A 30 -5.47 19.37 3.44
N LEU A 31 -6.66 18.86 3.75
CA LEU A 31 -6.96 17.42 3.74
C LEU A 31 -6.77 16.79 2.36
N LYS A 32 -7.12 17.50 1.28
CA LYS A 32 -6.90 17.03 -0.10
C LYS A 32 -5.41 16.90 -0.44
N ARG A 33 -4.58 17.86 0.00
CA ARG A 33 -3.12 17.79 -0.15
C ARG A 33 -2.54 16.63 0.65
N ASP A 34 -2.99 16.46 1.89
CA ASP A 34 -2.51 15.41 2.78
C ASP A 34 -2.85 14.01 2.23
N ARG A 35 -4.07 13.81 1.73
CA ARG A 35 -4.44 12.58 1.02
C ARG A 35 -3.53 12.29 -0.17
N LYS A 36 -3.26 13.31 -1.01
CA LYS A 36 -2.39 13.17 -2.18
C LYS A 36 -0.95 12.83 -1.80
N HIS A 37 -0.45 13.40 -0.70
CA HIS A 37 0.85 13.06 -0.13
C HIS A 37 0.87 11.59 0.32
N LEU A 38 -0.10 11.15 1.12
CA LEU A 38 -0.21 9.77 1.58
C LEU A 38 -0.31 8.75 0.42
N ASP A 39 -1.04 9.10 -0.65
CA ASP A 39 -1.12 8.29 -1.87
C ASP A 39 0.26 8.12 -2.54
N LYS A 40 1.06 9.20 -2.63
CA LYS A 40 2.40 9.15 -3.21
C LYS A 40 3.36 8.32 -2.36
N GLU A 41 3.34 8.51 -1.04
CA GLU A 41 4.19 7.75 -0.13
C GLU A 41 3.90 6.25 -0.21
N LEU A 42 2.62 5.86 -0.20
CA LEU A 42 2.22 4.45 -0.36
C LEU A 42 2.71 3.87 -1.69
N LEU A 43 2.54 4.58 -2.80
CA LEU A 43 3.03 4.13 -4.10
C LEU A 43 4.56 4.04 -4.16
N GLY A 44 5.26 4.98 -3.52
CA GLY A 44 6.72 4.96 -3.43
C GLY A 44 7.23 3.73 -2.68
N ILE A 45 6.64 3.44 -1.52
CA ILE A 45 6.97 2.27 -0.70
C ILE A 45 6.67 0.98 -1.47
N GLU A 46 5.50 0.87 -2.11
CA GLU A 46 5.14 -0.33 -2.91
C GLU A 46 6.12 -0.57 -4.07
N LYS A 47 6.57 0.50 -4.75
CA LYS A 47 7.56 0.40 -5.83
C LYS A 47 8.93 -0.03 -5.34
N GLN A 48 9.40 0.56 -4.23
CA GLN A 48 10.68 0.19 -3.63
C GLN A 48 10.68 -1.27 -3.18
N LEU A 49 9.62 -1.71 -2.50
CA LEU A 49 9.46 -3.10 -2.10
C LEU A 49 9.49 -4.06 -3.29
N LEU A 50 8.75 -3.73 -4.36
CA LEU A 50 8.78 -4.51 -5.59
C LEU A 50 10.18 -4.56 -6.20
N SER A 51 10.90 -3.44 -6.26
CA SER A 51 12.25 -3.40 -6.81
C SER A 51 13.20 -4.36 -6.07
N LEU A 52 13.15 -4.34 -4.74
CA LEU A 52 13.97 -5.21 -3.89
C LEU A 52 13.62 -6.69 -4.09
N VAL A 53 12.33 -7.04 -4.05
CA VAL A 53 11.91 -8.45 -4.22
C VAL A 53 12.23 -8.97 -5.62
N LYS A 54 12.18 -8.12 -6.66
CA LYS A 54 12.58 -8.53 -8.01
C LYS A 54 14.08 -8.73 -8.17
N GLN A 55 14.91 -8.09 -7.36
CA GLN A 55 16.36 -8.30 -7.39
C GLN A 55 16.73 -9.66 -6.82
N ASP A 56 16.16 -10.03 -5.68
CA ASP A 56 16.60 -11.22 -4.94
C ASP A 56 15.72 -12.45 -5.19
N GLN A 57 14.42 -12.27 -5.45
CA GLN A 57 13.39 -13.33 -5.33
C GLN A 57 12.42 -13.40 -6.52
N GLN A 58 12.88 -12.98 -7.71
CA GLN A 58 12.03 -12.95 -8.92
C GLN A 58 11.48 -14.33 -9.30
N ALA A 59 12.24 -15.40 -9.09
CA ALA A 59 11.80 -16.76 -9.39
C ALA A 59 10.62 -17.19 -8.50
N GLN A 60 10.72 -16.99 -7.18
CA GLN A 60 9.60 -17.29 -6.27
C GLN A 60 8.37 -16.44 -6.57
N LEU A 61 8.56 -15.16 -6.90
CA LEU A 61 7.46 -14.27 -7.24
C LEU A 61 6.71 -14.75 -8.50
N THR A 62 7.44 -15.22 -9.51
CA THR A 62 6.85 -15.76 -10.76
C THR A 62 6.11 -17.07 -10.49
N LEU A 63 6.67 -17.96 -9.67
CA LEU A 63 6.03 -19.22 -9.28
C LEU A 63 4.73 -18.98 -8.51
N LEU A 64 4.72 -18.06 -7.53
CA LEU A 64 3.52 -17.74 -6.76
C LEU A 64 2.42 -17.11 -7.63
N GLN A 65 2.79 -16.29 -8.61
CA GLN A 65 1.83 -15.68 -9.54
C GLN A 65 1.25 -16.67 -10.56
N SER A 66 1.90 -17.81 -10.79
CA SER A 66 1.35 -18.85 -11.67
C SER A 66 0.13 -19.56 -11.06
N ILE A 67 -0.06 -19.46 -9.74
CA ILE A 67 -1.17 -20.06 -9.02
C ILE A 67 -2.43 -19.21 -9.23
N PRO A 68 -3.51 -19.79 -9.79
CA PRO A 68 -4.78 -19.08 -9.97
C PRO A 68 -5.30 -18.52 -8.64
N GLY A 69 -5.65 -17.23 -8.62
CA GLY A 69 -6.15 -16.55 -7.41
C GLY A 69 -5.08 -15.90 -6.53
N ILE A 70 -3.78 -16.13 -6.78
CA ILE A 70 -2.70 -15.40 -6.09
C ILE A 70 -2.29 -14.16 -6.89
N GLY A 71 -2.64 -12.99 -6.36
CA GLY A 71 -2.22 -11.71 -6.93
C GLY A 71 -0.83 -11.28 -6.48
N MET A 72 -0.26 -10.27 -7.16
CA MET A 72 1.09 -9.77 -6.89
C MET A 72 1.29 -9.29 -5.43
N LYS A 73 0.31 -8.61 -4.84
CA LYS A 73 0.41 -8.15 -3.44
C LYS A 73 0.44 -9.32 -2.44
N THR A 74 -0.35 -10.36 -2.72
CA THR A 74 -0.39 -11.57 -1.90
C THR A 74 0.91 -12.35 -2.03
N ALA A 75 1.43 -12.51 -3.25
CA ALA A 75 2.71 -13.15 -3.50
C ALA A 75 3.88 -12.44 -2.77
N LEU A 76 3.94 -11.11 -2.87
CA LEU A 76 4.91 -10.29 -2.12
C LEU A 76 4.79 -10.47 -0.61
N PHE A 77 3.56 -10.46 -0.09
CA PHE A 77 3.32 -10.65 1.33
C PHE A 77 3.83 -12.00 1.82
N LEU A 78 3.55 -13.08 1.07
CA LEU A 78 4.05 -14.42 1.38
C LEU A 78 5.58 -14.44 1.42
N ILE A 79 6.25 -13.95 0.37
CA ILE A 79 7.71 -13.86 0.30
C ILE A 79 8.30 -13.11 1.50
N VAL A 80 7.75 -11.95 1.85
CA VAL A 80 8.27 -11.14 2.96
C VAL A 80 8.04 -11.82 4.32
N VAL A 81 6.87 -12.42 4.54
CA VAL A 81 6.55 -13.09 5.80
C VAL A 81 7.41 -14.33 6.00
N THR A 82 7.64 -15.09 4.94
CA THR A 82 8.41 -16.34 4.99
C THR A 82 9.91 -16.11 4.87
N ASP A 83 10.35 -14.85 4.77
CA ASP A 83 11.73 -14.46 4.50
C ASP A 83 12.30 -15.24 3.30
N GLY A 84 11.54 -15.22 2.22
CA GLY A 84 11.88 -15.94 1.00
C GLY A 84 11.79 -17.46 1.09
N PHE A 85 10.93 -17.95 1.99
CA PHE A 85 10.74 -19.37 2.33
C PHE A 85 11.89 -20.03 3.08
N ASN A 86 12.93 -19.29 3.45
CA ASN A 86 14.05 -19.80 4.26
C ASN A 86 13.57 -20.36 5.61
N LYS A 87 12.47 -19.83 6.16
CA LYS A 87 11.87 -20.31 7.42
C LYS A 87 11.30 -21.73 7.36
N PHE A 88 11.17 -22.33 6.17
CA PHE A 88 10.68 -23.70 5.99
C PHE A 88 11.79 -24.73 5.75
N GLU A 89 13.04 -24.29 5.58
CA GLU A 89 14.18 -25.19 5.35
C GLU A 89 14.83 -25.68 6.65
N THR A 90 14.38 -25.19 7.81
CA THR A 90 14.70 -25.64 9.17
C THR A 90 13.48 -26.27 9.82
#